data_AF-A0A933ZR06-F1
#
_entry.id   AF-A0A933ZR06-F1
#
_cell.length_a   1.000
_cell.length_b   1.000
_cell.length_c   1.000
_cell.angle_alpha   90.00
_cell.angle_beta   90.00
_cell.angle_gamma   90.00
#
_symmetry.space_group_name_H-M   'P 1'
#
loop_
_entity.id
_entity.type
_entity.pdbx_description
1 polymer ?
#
loop_
_entity_poly.entity_id
_entity_poly.type
_entity_poly.pdbx_seq_one_letter_code
_entity_poly.pdbx_strand_id
1 'polypeptide(L)'
;VDALDRDSETYALDLLTLVESILEDPDVVLWKQVDRAKDLKMAEMKAQGMQYEDRIAELEKVTYPKPNAEFIYGTFAAFAEKHPWVANEDIRPKSVARDMFERMESFPDYIIEYGLQRSEGVLLRYLSECYRALAHTVPESARDERVDDILAHLRATIRSVDSSLLDEWESIRTGEPVKEKDGAPLPPEILAPDDPRRLLADPKAFAARVRNDLHRLLKAVANKKWSDALASVRALEGEPEWTAESLAKALEPYFAEHAFIDLKPTARLPHNTVLTRLEERRYEAIQKIVDPEGETDWMLDCIIDLGGPVPEGTPLIALRRIGT
;
A
#
# COMPACT_ATOMS: atom_id res chain seq x y z
N VAL A 1 -13.55 7.98 14.30
CA VAL A 1 -12.86 6.70 14.54
C VAL A 1 -13.67 5.78 15.45
N ASP A 2 -14.20 6.26 16.59
CA ASP A 2 -15.00 5.43 17.51
C ASP A 2 -16.29 4.85 16.89
N ALA A 3 -16.80 5.46 15.82
CA ALA A 3 -17.96 4.97 15.07
C ALA A 3 -17.62 3.84 14.07
N LEU A 4 -16.34 3.51 13.87
CA LEU A 4 -15.94 2.40 13.01
C LEU A 4 -16.04 1.07 13.76
N ASP A 5 -16.46 0.04 13.05
CA ASP A 5 -16.42 -1.34 13.55
C ASP A 5 -14.97 -1.87 13.51
N ARG A 6 -14.41 -2.12 14.69
CA ARG A 6 -13.04 -2.62 14.84
C ARG A 6 -12.88 -4.08 14.43
N ASP A 7 -13.96 -4.86 14.45
CA ASP A 7 -13.93 -6.28 14.11
C ASP A 7 -14.06 -6.50 12.60
N SER A 8 -14.47 -5.47 11.85
CA SER A 8 -14.52 -5.52 10.39
C SER A 8 -13.13 -5.78 9.78
N GLU A 9 -13.06 -6.66 8.78
CA GLU A 9 -11.85 -6.92 8.01
C GLU A 9 -11.35 -5.67 7.27
N THR A 10 -12.26 -4.74 6.92
CA THR A 10 -11.94 -3.48 6.26
C THR A 10 -11.60 -2.34 7.21
N TYR A 11 -11.58 -2.56 8.54
CA TYR A 11 -11.40 -1.51 9.54
C TYR A 11 -10.26 -0.53 9.21
N ALA A 12 -9.07 -1.04 8.89
CA ALA A 12 -7.91 -0.20 8.58
C ALA A 12 -8.07 0.57 7.26
N LEU A 13 -8.73 0.00 6.26
CA LEU A 13 -9.04 0.66 4.99
C LEU A 13 -10.08 1.77 5.17
N ASP A 14 -11.07 1.53 6.03
CA ASP A 14 -12.13 2.49 6.33
C ASP A 14 -11.60 3.66 7.16
N LEU A 15 -10.68 3.36 8.08
CA LEU A 15 -9.90 4.36 8.80
C LEU A 15 -8.99 5.16 7.87
N LEU A 16 -8.31 4.52 6.92
CA LEU A 16 -7.54 5.20 5.89
C LEU A 16 -8.43 6.13 5.05
N THR A 17 -9.63 5.69 4.67
CA THR A 17 -10.58 6.55 3.93
C THR A 17 -11.06 7.74 4.76
N LEU A 18 -11.27 7.59 6.07
CA LEU A 18 -11.54 8.73 6.96
C LEU A 18 -10.37 9.73 6.95
N VAL A 19 -9.13 9.25 7.00
CA VAL A 19 -7.93 10.09 6.92
C VAL A 19 -7.86 10.80 5.58
N GLU A 20 -8.05 10.10 4.45
CA GLU A 20 -8.07 10.71 3.13
C GLU A 20 -9.18 11.77 2.98
N SER A 21 -10.31 11.59 3.67
CA SER A 21 -11.46 12.51 3.58
C SER A 21 -11.20 13.91 4.14
N ILE A 22 -10.21 14.08 5.01
CA ILE A 22 -9.83 15.39 5.57
C ILE A 22 -8.68 16.06 4.80
N LEU A 23 -8.11 15.39 3.78
CA LEU A 23 -7.03 15.92 2.96
C LEU A 23 -7.59 16.71 1.78
N GLU A 24 -6.77 17.58 1.21
CA GLU A 24 -7.08 18.25 -0.05
C GLU A 24 -7.10 17.26 -1.22
N ASP A 25 -7.88 17.57 -2.27
CA ASP A 25 -8.00 16.72 -3.45
C ASP A 25 -6.72 16.80 -4.31
N PRO A 26 -6.08 15.66 -4.64
CA PRO A 26 -5.05 15.61 -5.67
C PRO A 26 -5.76 15.56 -7.03
N ASP A 27 -6.37 16.67 -7.46
CA ASP A 27 -7.32 16.75 -8.58
C ASP A 27 -6.87 15.97 -9.82
N VAL A 28 -5.61 16.15 -10.25
CA VAL A 28 -5.07 15.46 -11.44
C VAL A 28 -5.11 13.94 -11.29
N VAL A 29 -4.82 13.41 -10.09
CA VAL A 29 -4.88 11.98 -9.79
C VAL A 29 -6.33 11.51 -9.83
N LEU A 30 -7.26 12.24 -9.21
CA LEU A 30 -8.67 11.90 -9.19
C LEU A 30 -9.29 11.94 -10.59
N TRP A 31 -8.93 12.91 -11.43
CA TRP A 31 -9.35 12.98 -12.82
C TRP A 31 -8.86 11.76 -13.61
N LYS A 32 -7.62 11.31 -13.39
CA LYS A 32 -7.12 10.07 -14.02
C LYS A 32 -7.84 8.81 -13.53
N GLN A 33 -8.24 8.77 -12.27
CA GLN A 33 -9.11 7.70 -11.77
C GLN A 33 -10.47 7.72 -12.45
N VAL A 34 -11.07 8.90 -12.66
CA VAL A 34 -12.33 9.06 -13.41
C VAL A 34 -12.18 8.62 -14.86
N ASP A 35 -11.11 9.05 -15.56
CA ASP A 35 -10.83 8.67 -16.94
C ASP A 35 -10.81 7.14 -17.08
N ARG A 36 -10.02 6.47 -16.23
CA ARG A 36 -9.94 5.00 -16.19
C ARG A 36 -11.30 4.34 -15.91
N ALA A 37 -12.03 4.85 -14.92
CA ALA A 37 -13.35 4.31 -14.57
C ALA A 37 -14.34 4.45 -15.74
N LYS A 38 -14.28 5.56 -16.49
CA LYS A 38 -15.07 5.77 -17.70
C LYS A 38 -14.66 4.81 -18.81
N ASP A 39 -13.37 4.57 -19.02
CA ASP A 39 -12.88 3.64 -20.03
C ASP A 39 -13.36 2.20 -19.76
N LEU A 40 -13.26 1.75 -18.51
CA LEU A 40 -13.77 0.43 -18.09
C LEU A 40 -15.29 0.33 -18.27
N LYS A 41 -16.06 1.32 -17.79
CA LYS A 41 -17.52 1.33 -17.95
C LYS A 41 -17.94 1.38 -19.42
N MET A 42 -17.23 2.14 -20.26
CA MET A 42 -17.46 2.19 -21.71
C MET A 42 -17.22 0.83 -22.37
N ALA A 43 -16.14 0.13 -22.00
CA ALA A 43 -15.85 -1.21 -22.52
C ALA A 43 -16.93 -2.23 -22.10
N GLU A 44 -17.35 -2.20 -20.84
CA GLU A 44 -18.42 -3.04 -20.31
C GLU A 44 -19.76 -2.80 -21.04
N MET A 45 -20.20 -1.54 -21.13
CA MET A 45 -21.46 -1.19 -21.79
C MET A 45 -21.44 -1.49 -23.29
N LYS A 46 -20.27 -1.42 -23.95
CA LYS A 46 -20.09 -1.89 -25.33
C LYS A 46 -20.29 -3.41 -25.43
N ALA A 47 -19.71 -4.18 -24.52
CA ALA A 47 -19.87 -5.63 -24.48
C ALA A 47 -21.33 -6.04 -24.22
N GLN A 48 -22.08 -5.23 -23.47
CA GLN A 48 -23.51 -5.40 -23.21
C GLN A 48 -24.42 -4.93 -24.37
N GLY A 49 -23.86 -4.32 -25.43
CA GLY A 49 -24.62 -3.85 -26.58
C GLY A 49 -25.45 -2.58 -26.34
N MET A 50 -25.10 -1.78 -25.34
CA MET A 50 -25.82 -0.55 -24.99
C MET A 50 -25.72 0.52 -26.10
N GLN A 51 -26.81 1.27 -26.32
CA GLN A 51 -26.83 2.34 -27.33
C GLN A 51 -25.84 3.45 -26.99
N TYR A 52 -25.38 4.17 -28.00
CA TYR A 52 -24.35 5.20 -27.82
C TYR A 52 -24.80 6.32 -26.87
N GLU A 53 -26.00 6.85 -27.07
CA GLU A 53 -26.53 7.96 -26.27
C GLU A 53 -26.68 7.58 -24.78
N ASP A 54 -27.22 6.39 -24.51
CA ASP A 54 -27.34 5.85 -23.16
C ASP A 54 -25.96 5.68 -22.49
N ARG A 55 -24.95 5.22 -23.23
CA ARG A 55 -23.58 5.13 -22.73
C ARG A 55 -23.00 6.48 -22.34
N ILE A 56 -23.20 7.52 -23.15
CA ILE A 56 -22.69 8.86 -22.83
C ILE A 56 -23.37 9.39 -21.56
N ALA A 57 -24.70 9.26 -21.45
CA ALA A 57 -25.44 9.67 -20.25
C ALA A 57 -24.98 8.90 -18.99
N GLU A 58 -24.64 7.61 -19.13
CA GLU A 58 -24.10 6.81 -18.04
C GLU A 58 -22.64 7.15 -17.67
N LEU A 59 -21.84 7.62 -18.61
CA LEU A 59 -20.47 8.08 -18.35
C LEU A 59 -20.43 9.43 -17.64
N GLU A 60 -21.38 10.33 -17.91
CA GLU A 60 -21.46 11.64 -17.22
C GLU A 60 -21.65 11.50 -15.70
N LYS A 61 -22.27 10.39 -15.25
CA LYS A 61 -22.48 10.07 -13.83
C LYS A 61 -21.22 9.52 -13.14
N VAL A 62 -20.19 9.14 -13.90
CA VAL A 62 -18.98 8.52 -13.32
C VAL A 62 -18.15 9.57 -12.60
N THR A 63 -17.84 9.28 -11.34
CA THR A 63 -16.95 10.06 -10.48
C THR A 63 -15.83 9.16 -9.93
N TYR A 64 -14.86 9.74 -9.24
CA TYR A 64 -13.77 8.99 -8.62
C TYR A 64 -14.32 8.14 -7.46
N PRO A 65 -13.64 7.03 -7.08
CA PRO A 65 -14.11 6.18 -5.98
C PRO A 65 -14.19 6.93 -4.65
N LYS A 66 -15.32 6.79 -3.96
CA LYS A 66 -15.55 7.36 -2.62
C LYS A 66 -16.01 6.25 -1.64
N PRO A 67 -15.11 5.33 -1.23
CA PRO A 67 -15.46 4.28 -0.28
C PRO A 67 -16.09 4.87 0.99
N ASN A 68 -17.10 4.20 1.54
CA ASN A 68 -17.81 4.62 2.75
C ASN A 68 -18.37 6.06 2.76
N ALA A 69 -18.58 6.69 1.60
CA ALA A 69 -19.02 8.08 1.53
C ALA A 69 -20.26 8.37 2.39
N GLU A 70 -21.29 7.52 2.34
CA GLU A 70 -22.51 7.69 3.13
C GLU A 70 -22.22 7.69 4.64
N PHE A 71 -21.41 6.74 5.11
CA PHE A 71 -20.98 6.68 6.51
C PHE A 71 -20.18 7.92 6.92
N ILE A 72 -19.24 8.36 6.08
CA ILE A 72 -18.35 9.49 6.39
C ILE A 72 -19.16 10.80 6.43
N TYR A 73 -19.99 11.05 5.42
CA TYR A 73 -20.86 12.23 5.37
C TYR A 73 -21.87 12.23 6.52
N GLY A 74 -22.52 11.10 6.79
CA GLY A 74 -23.48 10.99 7.88
C GLY A 74 -22.85 11.22 9.25
N THR A 75 -21.67 10.64 9.49
CA THR A 75 -20.93 10.81 10.75
C THR A 75 -20.45 12.25 10.92
N PHE A 76 -19.95 12.89 9.86
CA PHE A 76 -19.53 14.29 9.90
C PHE A 76 -20.70 15.23 10.13
N ALA A 77 -21.85 15.02 9.48
CA ALA A 77 -23.04 15.82 9.69
C ALA A 77 -23.50 15.76 11.16
N ALA A 78 -23.58 14.55 11.75
CA ALA A 78 -23.93 14.37 13.16
C ALA A 78 -22.90 15.00 14.14
N PHE A 79 -21.63 15.07 13.74
CA PHE A 79 -20.58 15.77 14.49
C PHE A 79 -20.75 17.30 14.38
N ALA A 80 -20.95 17.82 13.17
CA ALA A 80 -21.11 19.25 12.91
C ALA A 80 -22.34 19.85 13.62
N GLU A 81 -23.42 19.08 13.77
CA GLU A 81 -24.59 19.47 14.59
C GLU A 81 -24.22 19.82 16.04
N LYS A 82 -23.22 19.14 16.61
CA LYS A 82 -22.74 19.35 17.99
C LYS A 82 -21.57 20.33 18.07
N HIS A 83 -20.92 20.61 16.94
CA HIS A 83 -19.70 21.40 16.83
C HIS A 83 -19.82 22.47 15.72
N PRO A 84 -20.61 23.55 15.92
CA PRO A 84 -20.94 24.49 14.85
C PRO A 84 -19.75 25.19 14.18
N TRP A 85 -18.58 25.23 14.82
CA TRP A 85 -17.37 25.83 14.24
C TRP A 85 -16.78 25.02 13.08
N VAL A 86 -17.12 23.73 12.94
CA VAL A 86 -16.70 22.90 11.79
C VAL A 86 -17.73 22.87 10.67
N ALA A 87 -18.85 23.58 10.80
CA ALA A 87 -19.94 23.51 9.83
C ALA A 87 -19.58 24.03 8.42
N ASN A 88 -18.50 24.81 8.31
CA ASN A 88 -17.97 25.32 7.04
C ASN A 88 -16.77 24.52 6.53
N GLU A 89 -16.39 23.42 7.19
CA GLU A 89 -15.32 22.54 6.73
C GLU A 89 -15.87 21.54 5.71
N ASP A 90 -15.19 21.40 4.57
CA ASP A 90 -15.55 20.47 3.52
C ASP A 90 -14.76 19.16 3.67
N ILE A 91 -15.45 18.08 4.01
CA ILE A 91 -14.88 16.74 3.90
C ILE A 91 -15.02 16.21 2.47
N ARG A 92 -13.97 15.54 2.00
CA ARG A 92 -13.82 15.10 0.61
C ARG A 92 -13.47 13.61 0.58
N PRO A 93 -14.41 12.69 0.86
CA PRO A 93 -14.15 11.25 0.74
C PRO A 93 -13.59 10.90 -0.63
N LYS A 94 -12.46 10.20 -0.66
CA LYS A 94 -11.73 9.77 -1.86
C LYS A 94 -10.91 8.52 -1.56
N SER A 95 -10.35 7.89 -2.59
CA SER A 95 -9.49 6.70 -2.47
C SER A 95 -8.30 6.80 -3.40
N VAL A 96 -7.15 7.23 -2.88
CA VAL A 96 -5.90 7.28 -3.64
C VAL A 96 -4.85 6.42 -2.96
N ALA A 97 -4.55 6.70 -1.68
CA ALA A 97 -3.70 5.84 -0.87
C ALA A 97 -4.36 4.48 -0.64
N ARG A 98 -5.68 4.46 -0.41
CA ARG A 98 -6.45 3.22 -0.28
C ARG A 98 -6.42 2.39 -1.56
N ASP A 99 -6.71 2.98 -2.72
CA ASP A 99 -6.67 2.25 -4.00
C ASP A 99 -5.30 1.62 -4.26
N MET A 100 -4.23 2.40 -4.03
CA MET A 100 -2.86 1.91 -4.15
C MET A 100 -2.56 0.73 -3.22
N PHE A 101 -2.98 0.82 -1.95
CA PHE A 101 -2.81 -0.25 -0.97
C PHE A 101 -3.66 -1.49 -1.31
N GLU A 102 -4.96 -1.33 -1.61
CA GLU A 102 -5.88 -2.43 -1.94
C GLU A 102 -5.35 -3.23 -3.13
N ARG A 103 -4.98 -2.53 -4.20
CA ARG A 103 -4.43 -3.11 -5.44
C ARG A 103 -2.97 -3.52 -5.34
N MET A 104 -2.31 -3.21 -4.22
CA MET A 104 -0.92 -3.58 -4.00
C MET A 104 0.05 -2.93 -4.99
N GLU A 105 -0.30 -1.80 -5.58
CA GLU A 105 0.47 -1.20 -6.68
C GLU A 105 1.76 -0.54 -6.19
N SER A 106 2.82 -0.70 -6.97
CA SER A 106 4.04 0.07 -6.74
C SER A 106 3.83 1.51 -7.22
N PHE A 107 4.66 2.44 -6.74
CA PHE A 107 4.60 3.82 -7.24
C PHE A 107 4.78 3.90 -8.76
N PRO A 108 5.81 3.29 -9.38
CA PRO A 108 5.95 3.31 -10.83
C PRO A 108 4.77 2.68 -11.58
N ASP A 109 4.26 1.54 -11.11
CA ASP A 109 3.11 0.88 -11.75
C ASP A 109 1.88 1.77 -11.70
N TYR A 110 1.60 2.41 -10.56
CA TYR A 110 0.47 3.33 -10.39
C TYR A 110 0.58 4.55 -11.31
N ILE A 111 1.80 5.09 -11.48
CA ILE A 111 2.06 6.18 -12.42
C ILE A 111 1.77 5.77 -13.86
N ILE A 112 2.27 4.61 -14.29
CA ILE A 112 2.05 4.09 -15.64
C ILE A 112 0.56 3.84 -15.88
N GLU A 113 -0.09 3.17 -14.94
CA GLU A 113 -1.47 2.71 -15.02
C GLU A 113 -2.48 3.86 -15.14
N TYR A 114 -2.25 4.97 -14.44
CA TYR A 114 -3.10 6.15 -14.50
C TYR A 114 -2.58 7.23 -15.47
N GLY A 115 -1.43 7.03 -16.12
CA GLY A 115 -0.84 8.02 -17.02
C GLY A 115 -0.45 9.31 -16.29
N LEU A 116 0.21 9.18 -15.14
CA LEU A 116 0.58 10.28 -14.24
C LEU A 116 2.05 10.72 -14.40
N GLN A 117 2.74 10.37 -15.48
CA GLN A 117 4.17 10.65 -15.67
C GLN A 117 4.52 12.14 -15.56
N ARG A 118 3.54 13.03 -15.79
CA ARG A 118 3.71 14.48 -15.65
C ARG A 118 3.21 15.06 -14.31
N SER A 119 2.82 14.19 -13.39
CA SER A 119 2.17 14.55 -12.13
C SER A 119 2.57 13.62 -10.99
N GLU A 120 3.72 12.96 -11.12
CA GLU A 120 4.26 12.03 -10.11
C GLU A 120 4.43 12.74 -8.76
N GLY A 121 4.97 13.97 -8.77
CA GLY A 121 5.14 14.77 -7.56
C GLY A 121 3.83 15.10 -6.82
N VAL A 122 2.70 15.21 -7.54
CA VAL A 122 1.38 15.42 -6.93
C VAL A 122 0.97 14.18 -6.13
N LEU A 123 1.16 13.00 -6.71
CA LEU A 123 0.89 11.73 -6.03
C LEU A 123 1.81 11.55 -4.82
N LEU A 124 3.13 11.77 -4.99
CA LEU A 124 4.09 11.59 -3.90
C LEU A 124 3.81 12.52 -2.71
N ARG A 125 3.47 13.79 -2.99
CA ARG A 125 3.05 14.74 -1.95
C ARG A 125 1.79 14.25 -1.24
N TYR A 126 0.78 13.82 -1.99
CA TYR A 126 -0.47 13.33 -1.42
C TYR A 126 -0.26 12.09 -0.54
N LEU A 127 0.55 11.12 -0.99
CA LEU A 127 0.90 9.93 -0.18
C LEU A 127 1.65 10.33 1.11
N SER A 128 2.53 11.32 1.03
CA SER A 128 3.28 11.85 2.18
C SER A 128 2.36 12.56 3.19
N GLU A 129 1.37 13.32 2.71
CA GLU A 129 0.33 13.93 3.54
C GLU A 129 -0.55 12.87 4.19
N CYS A 130 -0.94 11.84 3.44
CA CYS A 130 -1.73 10.71 3.94
C CYS A 130 -0.98 9.94 5.03
N TYR A 131 0.31 9.63 4.83
CA TYR A 131 1.15 9.03 5.86
C TYR A 131 1.20 9.89 7.13
N ARG A 132 1.47 11.20 7.00
CA ARG A 132 1.52 12.12 8.16
C ARG A 132 0.20 12.17 8.90
N ALA A 133 -0.90 12.31 8.18
CA ALA A 133 -2.22 12.37 8.79
C ALA A 133 -2.53 11.05 9.52
N LEU A 134 -2.33 9.90 8.87
CA LEU A 134 -2.52 8.59 9.47
C LEU A 134 -1.64 8.38 10.72
N ALA A 135 -0.38 8.83 10.69
CA ALA A 135 0.57 8.64 11.77
C ALA A 135 0.32 9.56 12.98
N HIS A 136 -0.21 10.76 12.77
CA HIS A 136 -0.26 11.81 13.80
C HIS A 136 -1.67 12.22 14.24
N THR A 137 -2.70 12.04 13.41
CA THR A 137 -4.07 12.43 13.77
C THR A 137 -4.89 11.27 14.33
N VAL A 138 -4.48 10.03 14.04
CA VAL A 138 -5.17 8.82 14.51
C VAL A 138 -4.68 8.46 15.92
N PRO A 139 -5.57 8.34 16.91
CA PRO A 139 -5.20 7.93 18.26
C PRO A 139 -4.54 6.56 18.27
N GLU A 140 -3.53 6.36 19.15
CA GLU A 140 -2.85 5.07 19.28
C GLU A 140 -3.80 3.93 19.64
N SER A 141 -4.84 4.20 20.43
CA SER A 141 -5.87 3.21 20.78
C SER A 141 -6.70 2.72 19.58
N ALA A 142 -6.66 3.40 18.44
CA ALA A 142 -7.31 3.02 17.20
C ALA A 142 -6.33 2.48 16.14
N ARG A 143 -5.03 2.46 16.44
CA ARG A 143 -4.02 1.87 15.55
C ARG A 143 -3.77 0.43 15.97
N ASP A 144 -4.30 -0.48 15.17
CA ASP A 144 -3.99 -1.91 15.25
C ASP A 144 -2.92 -2.29 14.22
N GLU A 145 -2.56 -3.57 14.21
CA GLU A 145 -1.54 -4.10 13.28
C GLU A 145 -1.89 -3.86 11.81
N ARG A 146 -3.17 -3.82 11.44
CA ARG A 146 -3.63 -3.59 10.06
C ARG A 146 -3.38 -2.14 9.65
N VAL A 147 -3.56 -1.19 10.58
CA VAL A 147 -3.20 0.22 10.35
C VAL A 147 -1.68 0.39 10.29
N ASP A 148 -0.93 -0.30 11.14
CA ASP A 148 0.53 -0.28 11.11
C ASP A 148 1.08 -0.83 9.77
N ASP A 149 0.41 -1.82 9.16
CA ASP A 149 0.75 -2.34 7.84
C ASP A 149 0.55 -1.29 6.73
N ILE A 150 -0.53 -0.50 6.79
CA ILE A 150 -0.75 0.62 5.86
C ILE A 150 0.34 1.67 6.03
N LEU A 151 0.71 2.02 7.28
CA LEU A 151 1.80 2.95 7.56
C LEU A 151 3.14 2.44 7.01
N ALA A 152 3.45 1.16 7.21
CA ALA A 152 4.67 0.53 6.70
C ALA A 152 4.69 0.52 5.17
N HIS A 153 3.56 0.22 4.52
CA HIS A 153 3.42 0.28 3.07
C HIS A 153 3.63 1.70 2.54
N LEU A 154 2.90 2.69 3.05
CA LEU A 154 3.05 4.09 2.62
C LEU A 154 4.48 4.58 2.81
N ARG A 155 5.11 4.28 3.95
CA ARG A 155 6.50 4.62 4.21
C ARG A 155 7.45 3.99 3.19
N ALA A 156 7.29 2.70 2.91
CA ALA A 156 8.12 1.99 1.93
C ALA A 156 7.93 2.56 0.52
N THR A 157 6.68 2.83 0.12
CA THR A 157 6.34 3.43 -1.18
C THR A 157 6.99 4.80 -1.34
N ILE A 158 6.84 5.69 -0.35
CA ILE A 158 7.41 7.04 -0.40
C ILE A 158 8.95 7.01 -0.47
N ARG A 159 9.60 6.14 0.31
CA ARG A 159 11.07 5.99 0.29
C ARG A 159 11.61 5.37 -1.00
N SER A 160 10.80 4.56 -1.69
CA SER A 160 11.23 3.91 -2.93
C SER A 160 11.33 4.90 -4.10
N VAL A 161 10.69 6.07 -3.99
CA VAL A 161 10.81 7.11 -4.99
C VAL A 161 12.11 7.87 -4.74
N ASP A 162 13.02 7.80 -5.72
CA ASP A 162 14.29 8.49 -5.65
C ASP A 162 14.05 10.00 -5.45
N SER A 163 14.66 10.56 -4.41
CA SER A 163 14.63 12.00 -4.09
C SER A 163 15.05 12.88 -5.27
N SER A 164 15.79 12.34 -6.24
CA SER A 164 16.16 13.04 -7.49
C SER A 164 14.95 13.47 -8.34
N LEU A 165 13.85 12.72 -8.33
CA LEU A 165 12.62 13.09 -9.04
C LEU A 165 11.92 14.30 -8.41
N LEU A 166 12.02 14.47 -7.09
CA LEU A 166 11.47 15.65 -6.41
C LEU A 166 12.25 16.92 -6.80
N ASP A 167 13.58 16.84 -6.82
CA ASP A 167 14.47 17.96 -7.13
C ASP A 167 14.37 18.39 -8.62
N GLU A 168 14.28 17.43 -9.53
CA GLU A 168 14.17 17.70 -10.98
C GLU A 168 12.82 18.34 -11.36
N TRP A 169 11.72 17.89 -10.75
CA TRP A 169 10.38 18.43 -11.01
C TRP A 169 10.17 19.86 -10.49
N GLU A 170 10.74 20.21 -9.34
CA GLU A 170 10.66 21.58 -8.80
C GLU A 170 11.43 22.58 -9.67
N SER A 171 12.56 22.17 -10.26
CA SER A 171 13.38 23.02 -11.13
C SER A 171 12.70 23.40 -12.45
N ILE A 172 11.84 22.52 -12.99
CA ILE A 172 11.16 22.71 -14.28
C ILE A 172 9.95 23.65 -14.16
N ARG A 173 9.31 23.74 -12.99
CA ARG A 173 8.09 24.54 -12.79
C ARG A 173 8.37 26.03 -12.54
N THR A 174 9.46 26.36 -11.87
CA THR A 174 9.70 27.74 -11.37
C THR A 174 10.58 28.57 -12.29
N GLY A 175 11.40 27.95 -13.16
CA GLY A 175 12.33 28.68 -14.03
C GLY A 175 13.36 29.55 -13.27
N GLU A 176 13.43 29.42 -11.95
CA GLU A 176 14.35 30.09 -11.04
C GLU A 176 15.14 29.01 -10.26
N PRO A 177 16.42 29.26 -9.90
CA PRO A 177 17.11 28.39 -8.95
C PRO A 177 16.29 28.31 -7.65
N VAL A 178 16.10 27.08 -7.16
CA VAL A 178 15.27 26.72 -5.99
C VAL A 178 15.51 27.71 -4.85
N LYS A 179 14.55 28.63 -4.64
CA LYS A 179 14.38 29.24 -3.32
C LYS A 179 13.82 28.13 -2.45
N GLU A 180 14.57 27.79 -1.40
CA GLU A 180 14.22 26.75 -0.44
C GLU A 180 12.75 26.84 -0.01
N LYS A 181 12.07 25.68 -0.13
CA LYS A 181 10.89 25.22 0.63
C LYS A 181 9.54 25.84 0.28
N ASP A 182 8.86 25.22 -0.69
CA ASP A 182 7.39 25.09 -0.69
C ASP A 182 6.91 23.62 -0.76
N GLY A 183 7.82 22.64 -0.95
CA GLY A 183 7.59 21.24 -0.60
C GLY A 183 7.93 21.02 0.87
N ALA A 184 6.96 20.59 1.70
CA ALA A 184 7.28 20.15 3.05
C ALA A 184 8.27 18.97 2.94
N PRO A 185 9.48 19.06 3.53
CA PRO A 185 10.43 17.96 3.47
C PRO A 185 9.78 16.67 3.96
N LEU A 186 10.20 15.54 3.38
CA LEU A 186 9.73 14.23 3.83
C LEU A 186 9.93 14.13 5.35
N PRO A 187 8.94 13.62 6.11
CA PRO A 187 9.06 13.49 7.56
C PRO A 187 10.32 12.73 7.95
N PRO A 188 11.05 13.17 9.00
CA PRO A 188 12.25 12.47 9.47
C PRO A 188 12.04 10.98 9.78
N GLU A 189 10.82 10.60 10.17
CA GLU A 189 10.42 9.22 10.45
C GLU A 189 10.38 8.35 9.18
N ILE A 190 10.02 8.95 8.04
CA ILE A 190 10.09 8.29 6.73
C ILE A 190 11.57 8.09 6.36
N LEU A 191 12.38 9.13 6.49
CA LEU A 191 13.79 9.10 6.10
C LEU A 191 14.70 8.34 7.09
N ALA A 192 14.20 7.97 8.28
CA ALA A 192 15.00 7.28 9.27
C ALA A 192 15.53 5.93 8.74
N PRO A 193 16.82 5.62 8.92
CA PRO A 193 17.37 4.35 8.48
C PRO A 193 16.75 3.21 9.29
N ASP A 194 16.63 2.04 8.65
CA ASP A 194 16.15 0.83 9.31
C ASP A 194 17.30 0.17 10.08
N ASP A 195 17.80 0.87 11.09
CA ASP A 195 18.82 0.35 12.00
C ASP A 195 18.22 -0.77 12.88
N PRO A 196 18.92 -1.89 13.07
CA PRO A 196 18.49 -3.00 13.93
C PRO A 196 17.98 -2.58 15.31
N ARG A 197 18.60 -1.59 15.97
CA ARG A 197 18.17 -1.16 17.31
C ARG A 197 16.82 -0.45 17.26
N ARG A 198 16.58 0.36 16.22
CA ARG A 198 15.30 1.06 16.02
C ARG A 198 14.18 0.08 15.71
N LEU A 199 14.44 -0.89 14.82
CA LEU A 199 13.47 -1.94 14.50
C LEU A 199 13.11 -2.74 15.74
N LEU A 200 14.10 -3.17 16.53
CA LEU A 200 13.87 -3.95 17.75
C LEU A 200 13.24 -3.16 18.90
N ALA A 201 13.33 -1.83 18.89
CA ALA A 201 12.72 -0.97 19.90
C ALA A 201 11.20 -0.80 19.70
N ASP A 202 10.69 -1.05 18.49
CA ASP A 202 9.27 -0.98 18.17
C ASP A 202 8.82 -2.29 17.48
N PRO A 203 8.40 -3.30 18.28
CA PRO A 203 7.98 -4.59 17.75
C PRO A 203 6.81 -4.51 16.76
N LYS A 204 5.92 -3.53 16.90
CA LYS A 204 4.76 -3.37 16.00
C LYS A 204 5.23 -2.85 14.64
N ALA A 205 6.03 -1.79 14.63
CA ALA A 205 6.60 -1.26 13.39
C ALA A 205 7.52 -2.28 12.71
N PHE A 206 8.25 -3.10 13.48
CA PHE A 206 9.05 -4.19 12.94
C PHE A 206 8.19 -5.27 12.28
N ALA A 207 7.12 -5.72 12.93
CA ALA A 207 6.20 -6.70 12.34
C ALA A 207 5.56 -6.18 11.04
N ALA A 208 5.10 -4.92 11.04
CA ALA A 208 4.52 -4.29 9.86
C ALA A 208 5.54 -4.13 8.71
N ARG A 209 6.79 -3.80 9.02
CA ARG A 209 7.88 -3.77 8.03
C ARG A 209 8.15 -5.17 7.45
N VAL A 210 8.22 -6.20 8.29
CA VAL A 210 8.41 -7.58 7.81
C VAL A 210 7.26 -8.01 6.91
N ARG A 211 6.01 -7.74 7.30
CA ARG A 211 4.83 -8.01 6.46
C ARG A 211 4.88 -7.26 5.14
N ASN A 212 5.30 -6.00 5.12
CA ASN A 212 5.46 -5.26 3.88
C ASN A 212 6.48 -5.92 2.92
N ASP A 213 7.61 -6.41 3.42
CA ASP A 213 8.60 -7.12 2.59
C ASP A 213 8.07 -8.50 2.13
N LEU A 214 7.37 -9.24 2.99
CA LEU A 214 6.70 -10.50 2.63
C LEU A 214 5.63 -10.30 1.56
N HIS A 215 4.83 -9.25 1.69
CA HIS A 215 3.80 -8.87 0.73
C HIS A 215 4.40 -8.48 -0.63
N ARG A 216 5.54 -7.79 -0.65
CA ARG A 216 6.27 -7.50 -1.90
C ARG A 216 6.69 -8.78 -2.60
N LEU A 217 7.28 -9.73 -1.86
CA LEU A 217 7.64 -11.06 -2.37
C LEU A 217 6.40 -11.82 -2.88
N LEU A 218 5.32 -11.84 -2.09
CA LEU A 218 4.08 -12.52 -2.43
C LEU A 218 3.46 -11.97 -3.73
N LYS A 219 3.42 -10.64 -3.91
CA LYS A 219 2.94 -10.02 -5.16
C LYS A 219 3.78 -10.45 -6.36
N ALA A 220 5.11 -10.45 -6.23
CA ALA A 220 6.00 -10.80 -7.32
C ALA A 220 5.84 -12.29 -7.72
N VAL A 221 5.75 -13.17 -6.73
CA VAL A 221 5.48 -14.60 -6.90
C VAL A 221 4.13 -14.86 -7.56
N ALA A 222 3.06 -14.24 -7.07
CA ALA A 222 1.71 -14.37 -7.62
C ALA A 222 1.63 -13.97 -9.10
N ASN A 223 2.37 -12.92 -9.48
CA ASN A 223 2.45 -12.44 -10.86
C ASN A 223 3.52 -13.15 -11.70
N LYS A 224 4.19 -14.19 -11.16
CA LYS A 224 5.27 -14.93 -11.81
C LYS A 224 6.43 -14.02 -12.28
N LYS A 225 6.63 -12.89 -11.61
CA LYS A 225 7.73 -11.95 -11.84
C LYS A 225 8.94 -12.37 -11.00
N TRP A 226 9.62 -13.43 -11.43
CA TRP A 226 10.68 -14.08 -10.64
C TRP A 226 11.86 -13.17 -10.32
N SER A 227 12.25 -12.28 -11.25
CA SER A 227 13.30 -11.29 -11.00
C SER A 227 12.93 -10.33 -9.87
N ASP A 228 11.68 -9.85 -9.85
CA ASP A 228 11.18 -8.95 -8.80
C ASP A 228 11.05 -9.70 -7.46
N ALA A 229 10.71 -10.99 -7.50
CA ALA A 229 10.67 -11.85 -6.31
C ALA A 229 12.07 -12.00 -5.69
N LEU A 230 13.09 -12.23 -6.51
CA LEU A 230 14.48 -12.29 -6.06
C LEU A 230 14.98 -10.94 -5.52
N ALA A 231 14.56 -9.82 -6.11
CA ALA A 231 14.86 -8.48 -5.60
C ALA A 231 14.14 -8.17 -4.26
N SER A 232 13.10 -8.92 -3.93
CA SER A 232 12.32 -8.78 -2.69
C SER A 232 12.89 -9.57 -1.52
N VAL A 233 13.98 -10.32 -1.73
CA VAL A 233 14.69 -11.08 -0.69
C VAL A 233 16.17 -10.71 -0.67
N ARG A 234 16.82 -10.83 0.48
CA ARG A 234 18.28 -10.67 0.62
C ARG A 234 18.96 -12.02 0.65
N ALA A 235 20.18 -12.08 0.13
CA ALA A 235 21.07 -13.19 0.38
C ALA A 235 21.47 -13.21 1.87
N LEU A 236 21.52 -14.41 2.45
CA LEU A 236 21.97 -14.63 3.82
C LEU A 236 22.81 -15.90 3.88
N GLU A 237 23.97 -15.83 4.53
CA GLU A 237 24.85 -16.98 4.70
C GLU A 237 24.14 -18.11 5.47
N GLY A 238 24.23 -19.32 4.94
CA GLY A 238 23.58 -20.50 5.52
C GLY A 238 22.14 -20.73 5.09
N GLU A 239 21.53 -19.80 4.35
CA GLU A 239 20.22 -20.00 3.72
C GLU A 239 20.37 -20.31 2.22
N PRO A 240 19.36 -20.93 1.58
CA PRO A 240 19.42 -21.29 0.16
C PRO A 240 19.56 -20.08 -0.76
N GLU A 241 20.40 -20.22 -1.79
CA GLU A 241 20.44 -19.27 -2.90
C GLU A 241 19.35 -19.63 -3.91
N TRP A 242 18.38 -18.72 -4.06
CA TRP A 242 17.29 -18.88 -5.02
C TRP A 242 17.65 -18.29 -6.39
N THR A 243 17.33 -19.04 -7.43
CA THR A 243 17.27 -18.56 -8.82
C THR A 243 15.82 -18.47 -9.30
N ALA A 244 15.60 -17.77 -10.41
CA ALA A 244 14.27 -17.66 -11.02
C ALA A 244 13.71 -19.04 -11.38
N GLU A 245 14.55 -19.94 -11.90
CA GLU A 245 14.18 -21.31 -12.23
C GLU A 245 13.81 -22.12 -10.99
N SER A 246 14.57 -21.98 -9.89
CA SER A 246 14.28 -22.70 -8.65
C SER A 246 12.98 -22.22 -7.98
N LEU A 247 12.70 -20.91 -8.03
CA LEU A 247 11.43 -20.34 -7.54
C LEU A 247 10.25 -20.83 -8.36
N ALA A 248 10.36 -20.73 -9.69
CA ALA A 248 9.32 -21.21 -10.60
C ALA A 248 9.02 -22.69 -10.35
N LYS A 249 10.06 -23.51 -10.25
CA LYS A 249 9.94 -24.95 -9.98
C LYS A 249 9.31 -25.26 -8.63
N ALA A 250 9.65 -24.53 -7.57
CA ALA A 250 9.07 -24.72 -6.25
C ALA A 250 7.55 -24.47 -6.21
N LEU A 251 7.06 -23.56 -7.06
CA LEU A 251 5.66 -23.19 -7.16
C LEU A 251 4.88 -23.92 -8.27
N GLU A 252 5.54 -24.76 -9.07
CA GLU A 252 4.87 -25.59 -10.08
C GLU A 252 3.72 -26.42 -9.48
N PRO A 253 3.88 -27.10 -8.32
CA PRO A 253 2.77 -27.87 -7.74
C PRO A 253 1.60 -26.97 -7.34
N TYR A 254 1.86 -25.79 -6.77
CA TYR A 254 0.80 -24.83 -6.42
C TYR A 254 0.00 -24.42 -7.65
N PHE A 255 0.67 -23.98 -8.72
CA PHE A 255 0.00 -23.50 -9.93
C PHE A 255 -0.57 -24.63 -10.82
N ALA A 256 -0.24 -25.89 -10.53
CA ALA A 256 -0.91 -27.03 -11.13
C ALA A 256 -2.29 -27.27 -10.52
N GLU A 257 -2.48 -26.92 -9.25
CA GLU A 257 -3.72 -27.11 -8.49
C GLU A 257 -4.59 -25.83 -8.46
N HIS A 258 -3.97 -24.67 -8.28
CA HIS A 258 -4.67 -23.38 -8.12
C HIS A 258 -4.39 -22.40 -9.25
N ALA A 259 -5.43 -21.65 -9.66
CA ALA A 259 -5.34 -20.73 -10.79
C ALA A 259 -4.51 -19.46 -10.51
N PHE A 260 -4.57 -18.95 -9.28
CA PHE A 260 -3.85 -17.75 -8.85
C PHE A 260 -3.61 -17.78 -7.33
N ILE A 261 -2.83 -16.82 -6.82
CA ILE A 261 -2.67 -16.56 -5.39
C ILE A 261 -3.57 -15.37 -5.04
N ASP A 262 -4.43 -15.48 -4.02
CA ASP A 262 -5.27 -14.35 -3.60
C ASP A 262 -4.41 -13.25 -2.97
N LEU A 263 -4.48 -12.05 -3.56
CA LEU A 263 -3.79 -10.86 -3.12
C LEU A 263 -4.74 -9.80 -2.56
N LYS A 264 -6.03 -10.09 -2.38
CA LYS A 264 -6.99 -9.15 -1.80
C LYS A 264 -6.54 -8.74 -0.39
N PRO A 265 -6.99 -7.57 0.12
CA PRO A 265 -6.65 -7.12 1.46
C PRO A 265 -6.87 -8.17 2.56
N THR A 266 -7.92 -8.97 2.45
CA THR A 266 -8.26 -10.05 3.40
C THR A 266 -7.20 -11.14 3.47
N ALA A 267 -6.61 -11.52 2.33
CA ALA A 267 -5.52 -12.49 2.25
C ALA A 267 -4.21 -11.97 2.89
N ARG A 268 -4.09 -10.65 3.03
CA ARG A 268 -2.90 -9.96 3.54
C ARG A 268 -3.08 -9.44 4.98
N LEU A 269 -4.09 -9.93 5.69
CA LEU A 269 -4.32 -9.56 7.08
C LEU A 269 -3.23 -10.16 7.98
N PRO A 270 -2.90 -9.50 9.11
CA PRO A 270 -1.82 -9.93 10.00
C PRO A 270 -1.88 -11.39 10.47
N HIS A 271 -3.07 -11.98 10.59
CA HIS A 271 -3.25 -13.36 11.04
C HIS A 271 -2.69 -14.41 10.04
N ASN A 272 -2.41 -14.00 8.80
CA ASN A 272 -1.74 -14.84 7.80
C ASN A 272 -0.21 -14.75 7.89
N THR A 273 0.32 -13.95 8.82
CA THR A 273 1.75 -13.87 9.10
C THR A 273 2.04 -14.35 10.52
N VAL A 274 3.01 -15.24 10.67
CA VAL A 274 3.56 -15.64 11.98
C VAL A 274 5.00 -15.17 12.06
N LEU A 275 5.31 -14.34 13.05
CA LEU A 275 6.65 -13.84 13.32
C LEU A 275 7.15 -14.42 14.65
N THR A 276 8.13 -15.32 14.57
CA THR A 276 8.67 -16.04 15.72
C THR A 276 10.11 -15.60 15.98
N ARG A 277 10.41 -15.20 17.22
CA ARG A 277 11.79 -14.91 17.63
C ARG A 277 12.55 -16.21 17.87
N LEU A 278 13.63 -16.43 17.12
CA LEU A 278 14.52 -17.58 17.31
C LEU A 278 15.66 -17.24 18.29
N GLU A 279 16.26 -16.06 18.12
CA GLU A 279 17.38 -15.58 18.94
C GLU A 279 17.25 -14.06 19.19
N GLU A 280 18.26 -13.44 19.81
CA GLU A 280 18.19 -12.02 20.17
C GLU A 280 17.90 -11.12 18.95
N ARG A 281 18.51 -11.44 17.81
CA ARG A 281 18.43 -10.65 16.56
C ARG A 281 18.04 -11.49 15.34
N ARG A 282 17.52 -12.69 15.56
CA ARG A 282 17.12 -13.62 14.49
C ARG A 282 15.66 -14.03 14.66
N TYR A 283 14.90 -13.92 13.58
CA TYR A 283 13.46 -14.19 13.55
C TYR A 283 13.11 -15.07 12.36
N GLU A 284 12.13 -15.94 12.54
CA GLU A 284 11.43 -16.64 11.49
C GLU A 284 10.13 -15.91 11.18
N ALA A 285 9.84 -15.71 9.90
CA ALA A 285 8.61 -15.11 9.43
C ALA A 285 7.95 -16.01 8.40
N ILE A 286 6.77 -16.52 8.72
CA ILE A 286 5.97 -17.37 7.85
C ILE A 286 4.81 -16.54 7.33
N GLN A 287 4.69 -16.43 6.01
CA GLN A 287 3.54 -15.85 5.32
C GLN A 287 2.73 -16.96 4.68
N LYS A 288 1.48 -17.16 5.11
CA LYS A 288 0.55 -18.07 4.45
C LYS A 288 0.18 -17.54 3.05
N ILE A 289 0.08 -18.45 2.10
CA ILE A 289 -0.43 -18.20 0.75
C ILE A 289 -1.90 -18.61 0.76
N VAL A 290 -2.78 -17.65 0.50
CA VAL A 290 -4.22 -17.90 0.41
C VAL A 290 -4.54 -18.24 -1.04
N ASP A 291 -5.18 -19.38 -1.24
CA ASP A 291 -5.62 -19.83 -2.56
C ASP A 291 -6.98 -19.18 -2.97
N PRO A 292 -7.48 -19.42 -4.19
CA PRO A 292 -8.78 -18.89 -4.63
C PRO A 292 -9.98 -19.37 -3.80
N GLU A 293 -9.85 -20.52 -3.15
CA GLU A 293 -10.86 -21.15 -2.29
C GLU A 293 -10.81 -20.64 -0.83
N GLY A 294 -9.72 -19.95 -0.46
CA GLY A 294 -9.48 -19.40 0.87
C GLY A 294 -8.65 -20.30 1.79
N GLU A 295 -8.12 -21.42 1.29
CA GLU A 295 -7.27 -22.32 2.06
C GLU A 295 -5.83 -21.79 2.16
N THR A 296 -5.10 -22.26 3.16
CA THR A 296 -3.79 -21.70 3.54
C THR A 296 -2.70 -22.76 3.74
N ASP A 297 -2.77 -23.83 2.93
CA ASP A 297 -1.86 -24.97 3.02
C ASP A 297 -0.42 -24.64 2.58
N TRP A 298 -0.25 -23.59 1.77
CA TRP A 298 1.06 -23.14 1.28
C TRP A 298 1.56 -21.93 2.06
N MET A 299 2.89 -21.76 2.11
CA MET A 299 3.50 -20.61 2.76
C MET A 299 4.86 -20.22 2.16
N LEU A 300 5.28 -18.99 2.47
CA LEU A 300 6.64 -18.49 2.35
C LEU A 300 7.28 -18.53 3.74
N ASP A 301 8.40 -19.24 3.89
CA ASP A 301 9.20 -19.28 5.13
C ASP A 301 10.45 -18.43 4.91
N CYS A 302 10.59 -17.39 5.72
CA CYS A 302 11.69 -16.44 5.64
C CYS A 302 12.42 -16.33 6.98
N ILE A 303 13.72 -16.03 6.91
CA ILE A 303 14.51 -15.60 8.07
C ILE A 303 14.81 -14.11 7.97
N ILE A 304 14.79 -13.46 9.12
CA ILE A 304 15.34 -12.13 9.33
C ILE A 304 16.55 -12.26 10.25
N ASP A 305 17.69 -11.74 9.81
CA ASP A 305 18.91 -11.60 10.61
C ASP A 305 19.31 -10.13 10.71
N LEU A 306 19.24 -9.60 11.93
CA LEU A 306 19.59 -8.24 12.33
C LEU A 306 20.94 -8.17 13.07
N GLY A 307 21.77 -9.21 12.97
CA GLY A 307 23.12 -9.26 13.54
C GLY A 307 24.09 -8.29 12.88
N GLY A 308 23.91 -8.02 11.58
CA GLY A 308 24.69 -7.08 10.77
C GLY A 308 23.91 -5.82 10.36
N PRO A 309 24.58 -4.86 9.70
CA PRO A 309 23.90 -3.70 9.13
C PRO A 309 22.90 -4.14 8.06
N VAL A 310 21.73 -3.50 8.04
CA VAL A 310 20.75 -3.63 6.96
C VAL A 310 20.90 -2.39 6.08
N PRO A 311 21.40 -2.52 4.83
CA PRO A 311 21.50 -1.38 3.94
C PRO A 311 20.13 -0.76 3.68
N GLU A 312 20.12 0.55 3.50
CA GLU A 312 18.87 1.27 3.25
C GLU A 312 18.20 0.79 1.96
N GLY A 313 16.86 0.71 1.97
CA GLY A 313 16.08 0.28 0.81
C GLY A 313 16.16 -1.20 0.48
N THR A 314 16.85 -2.02 1.29
CA THR A 314 16.96 -3.48 1.06
C THR A 314 15.91 -4.28 1.82
N PRO A 315 15.51 -5.46 1.32
CA PRO A 315 14.59 -6.34 2.02
C PRO A 315 15.19 -6.88 3.32
N LEU A 316 14.37 -7.02 4.37
CA LEU A 316 14.78 -7.64 5.64
C LEU A 316 14.84 -9.16 5.58
N ILE A 317 14.09 -9.77 4.67
CA ILE A 317 13.80 -11.20 4.62
C ILE A 317 14.75 -11.95 3.69
N ALA A 318 15.24 -13.10 4.12
CA ALA A 318 15.88 -14.11 3.29
C ALA A 318 14.94 -15.31 3.17
N LEU A 319 14.63 -15.76 1.97
CA LEU A 319 13.71 -16.87 1.74
C LEU A 319 14.38 -18.22 2.00
N ARG A 320 13.76 -19.05 2.85
CA ARG A 320 14.22 -20.41 3.15
C ARG A 320 13.55 -21.46 2.32
N ARG A 321 12.22 -21.42 2.30
CA ARG A 321 11.40 -22.40 1.57
C ARG A 321 10.08 -21.77 1.14
N ILE A 322 9.54 -22.31 0.06
CA ILE A 322 8.17 -22.08 -0.41
C ILE A 322 7.56 -23.46 -0.58
N GLY A 323 6.36 -23.67 -0.03
CA GLY A 323 5.72 -24.97 -0.06
C GLY A 323 4.68 -25.14 1.03
N THR A 324 4.25 -26.39 1.19
CA THR A 324 3.44 -26.88 2.32
C THR A 324 4.32 -27.23 3.52
#